data_AF-A0A496AXQ6-F1
#
_entry.id   AF-A0A496AXQ6-F1
#
_cell.length_a   1.000
_cell.length_b   1.000
_cell.length_c   1.000
_cell.angle_alpha   90.00
_cell.angle_beta   90.00
_cell.angle_gamma   90.00
#
_symmetry.space_group_name_H-M   'P 1'
#
loop_
_entity.id
_entity.type
_entity.pdbx_description
1 polymer ?
#
loop_
_entity_poly.entity_id
_entity_poly.type
_entity_poly.pdbx_seq_one_letter_code
_entity_poly.pdbx_strand_id
1 'polypeptide(L)'
;MKSLSILTLILFIAVFAVPCLLSAEEFRVWGGKTDDYTDSKGRVWRGAQQTDQSWGGWIEAAPRTAEVRELTADAQAQAQEAGYDADLFYAVSWAAFPATVKYQFKTGNGIFDVTYLVGEHWSPNNRGFDIIIEDEVVEPLYVTPGRHEIDIKKYDAIEVSDGTLDFNFAGNGDTGKGDLNAMFSALEAVESAATAVDPKAKLTTTWGSLKNTR
;
A
#
# COMPACT_ATOMS: atom_id res chain seq x y z
N MET A 1 39.36 -15.17 60.88
CA MET A 1 39.02 -14.21 59.81
C MET A 1 38.87 -15.01 58.53
N LYS A 2 37.63 -15.29 58.11
CA LYS A 2 37.31 -16.09 56.92
C LYS A 2 37.07 -15.11 55.77
N SER A 3 37.99 -15.06 54.82
CA SER A 3 37.93 -14.18 53.64
C SER A 3 36.91 -14.72 52.63
N LEU A 4 35.86 -13.91 52.46
CA LEU A 4 34.89 -13.79 51.37
C LEU A 4 35.11 -14.67 50.12
N SER A 5 34.19 -15.63 49.93
CA SER A 5 33.76 -16.10 48.61
C SER A 5 32.65 -15.19 48.10
N ILE A 6 32.91 -14.29 47.16
CA ILE A 6 31.88 -13.67 46.31
C ILE A 6 32.47 -13.51 44.90
N LEU A 7 32.49 -14.62 44.16
CA LEU A 7 32.64 -14.61 42.71
C LEU A 7 31.22 -14.67 42.12
N THR A 8 30.47 -13.59 42.25
CA THR A 8 29.19 -13.44 41.54
C THR A 8 29.53 -12.99 40.13
N LEU A 9 29.79 -13.97 39.26
CA LEU A 9 29.91 -13.80 37.83
C LEU A 9 28.60 -13.22 37.31
N ILE A 10 28.62 -11.92 36.99
CA ILE A 10 27.52 -11.22 36.32
C ILE A 10 27.36 -11.87 34.95
N LEU A 11 26.33 -12.69 34.82
CA LEU A 11 25.83 -13.19 33.55
C LEU A 11 25.19 -12.00 32.83
N PHE A 12 25.98 -11.23 32.09
CA PHE A 12 25.47 -10.27 31.11
C PHE A 12 24.83 -11.09 29.98
N ILE A 13 23.55 -11.41 30.13
CA ILE A 13 22.71 -11.81 29.01
C ILE A 13 22.56 -10.56 28.15
N ALA A 14 23.48 -10.40 27.19
CA ALA A 14 23.22 -9.58 26.02
C ALA A 14 22.06 -10.25 25.28
N VAL A 15 20.83 -9.85 25.60
CA VAL A 15 19.71 -10.00 24.70
C VAL A 15 20.06 -9.14 23.50
N PHE A 16 20.75 -9.73 22.53
CA PHE A 16 20.67 -9.24 21.17
C PHE A 16 19.18 -9.24 20.85
N ALA A 17 18.55 -8.08 20.95
CA ALA A 17 17.35 -7.80 20.20
C ALA A 17 17.78 -7.95 18.74
N VAL A 18 17.70 -9.18 18.24
CA VAL A 18 17.55 -9.43 16.82
C VAL A 18 16.24 -8.68 16.53
N PRO A 19 16.26 -7.56 15.78
CA PRO A 19 15.01 -7.00 15.33
C PRO A 19 14.33 -8.16 14.62
N CYS A 20 13.15 -8.53 15.08
CA CYS A 20 12.32 -9.51 14.42
C CYS A 20 11.96 -8.86 13.08
N LEU A 21 12.86 -9.00 12.10
CA LEU A 21 12.65 -8.61 10.72
C LEU A 21 11.58 -9.58 10.24
N LEU A 22 10.32 -9.20 10.43
CA LEU A 22 9.23 -9.81 9.70
C LEU A 22 9.61 -9.67 8.22
N SER A 23 9.75 -10.82 7.55
CA SER A 23 10.01 -10.85 6.12
C SER A 23 8.95 -10.03 5.40
N ALA A 24 9.34 -9.31 4.35
CA ALA A 24 8.39 -8.68 3.45
C ALA A 24 7.33 -9.72 3.02
N GLU A 25 6.07 -9.43 3.30
CA GLU A 25 4.94 -10.26 2.91
C GLU A 25 4.13 -9.51 1.86
N GLU A 26 3.77 -10.19 0.77
CA GLU A 26 2.84 -9.62 -0.20
C GLU A 26 1.51 -9.31 0.49
N PHE A 27 0.99 -8.11 0.27
CA PHE A 27 -0.22 -7.65 0.91
C PHE A 27 -1.26 -7.17 -0.11
N ARG A 28 -2.52 -7.48 0.15
CA ARG A 28 -3.64 -7.19 -0.75
C ARG A 28 -4.87 -6.82 0.05
N VAL A 29 -5.53 -5.75 -0.36
CA VAL A 29 -6.70 -5.22 0.34
C VAL A 29 -7.79 -4.81 -0.66
N TRP A 30 -9.04 -5.11 -0.32
CA TRP A 30 -10.22 -4.86 -1.14
C TRP A 30 -11.14 -3.83 -0.49
N GLY A 31 -11.18 -2.65 -1.11
CA GLY A 31 -11.98 -1.49 -0.72
C GLY A 31 -13.48 -1.78 -0.67
N GLY A 32 -14.16 -1.16 0.28
CA GLY A 32 -15.62 -1.23 0.39
C GLY A 32 -16.19 -2.54 0.92
N LYS A 33 -15.34 -3.53 1.25
CA LYS A 33 -15.76 -4.87 1.71
C LYS A 33 -15.25 -5.18 3.11
N THR A 34 -16.07 -5.91 3.86
CA THR A 34 -15.70 -6.43 5.18
C THR A 34 -15.06 -7.81 5.08
N ASP A 35 -15.58 -8.68 4.23
CA ASP A 35 -15.12 -10.05 4.10
C ASP A 35 -13.93 -10.16 3.15
N ASP A 36 -13.04 -11.12 3.44
CA ASP A 36 -11.92 -11.45 2.57
C ASP A 36 -12.41 -12.12 1.28
N TYR A 37 -11.68 -11.89 0.19
CA TYR A 37 -11.95 -12.47 -1.13
C TYR A 37 -10.75 -13.26 -1.61
N THR A 38 -10.99 -14.45 -2.16
CA THR A 38 -9.95 -15.22 -2.86
C THR A 38 -10.24 -15.15 -4.35
N ASP A 39 -9.31 -14.56 -5.10
CA ASP A 39 -9.48 -14.39 -6.54
C ASP A 39 -9.22 -15.69 -7.32
N SER A 40 -9.46 -15.65 -8.62
CA SER A 40 -9.30 -16.76 -9.55
C SER A 40 -7.87 -17.33 -9.61
N LYS A 41 -6.88 -16.58 -9.11
CA LYS A 41 -5.46 -16.97 -9.01
C LYS A 41 -5.09 -17.50 -7.63
N GLY A 42 -6.04 -17.56 -6.70
CA GLY A 42 -5.82 -18.01 -5.33
C GLY A 42 -5.19 -16.95 -4.43
N ARG A 43 -5.14 -15.68 -4.85
CA ARG A 43 -4.63 -14.58 -4.01
C ARG A 43 -5.73 -14.14 -3.05
N VAL A 44 -5.37 -13.96 -1.78
CA VAL A 44 -6.29 -13.49 -0.74
C VAL A 44 -6.23 -11.96 -0.67
N TRP A 45 -7.39 -11.33 -0.82
CA TRP A 45 -7.60 -9.89 -0.69
C TRP A 45 -8.36 -9.62 0.60
N ARG A 46 -7.72 -8.89 1.53
CA ARG A 46 -8.31 -8.57 2.84
C ARG A 46 -9.41 -7.54 2.72
N GLY A 47 -10.54 -7.71 3.40
CA GLY A 47 -11.59 -6.69 3.41
C GLY A 47 -11.13 -5.37 4.05
N ALA A 48 -11.19 -4.25 3.33
CA ALA A 48 -10.69 -2.95 3.80
C ALA A 48 -11.59 -2.25 4.82
N GLN A 49 -12.77 -2.80 5.11
CA GLN A 49 -13.71 -2.23 6.08
C GLN A 49 -13.44 -2.72 7.52
N GLN A 50 -12.16 -2.79 7.89
CA GLN A 50 -11.70 -3.27 9.19
C GLN A 50 -10.63 -2.34 9.78
N THR A 51 -10.63 -2.22 11.11
CA THR A 51 -9.60 -1.55 11.91
C THR A 51 -8.95 -2.56 12.85
N ASP A 52 -7.75 -2.27 13.32
CA ASP A 52 -7.05 -2.97 14.40
C ASP A 52 -6.84 -4.49 14.17
N GLN A 53 -6.65 -4.91 12.92
CA GLN A 53 -6.34 -6.31 12.64
C GLN A 53 -4.87 -6.62 12.85
N SER A 54 -4.56 -7.92 12.95
CA SER A 54 -3.17 -8.40 13.01
C SER A 54 -2.35 -7.98 11.80
N TRP A 55 -3.00 -7.78 10.65
CA TRP A 55 -2.41 -7.33 9.39
C TRP A 55 -2.54 -5.82 9.14
N GLY A 56 -3.30 -5.07 9.96
CA GLY A 56 -3.53 -3.64 9.76
C GLY A 56 -5.00 -3.25 9.62
N GLY A 57 -5.27 -2.16 8.92
CA GLY A 57 -6.63 -1.62 8.74
C GLY A 57 -6.61 -0.11 8.52
N TRP A 58 -7.79 0.49 8.40
CA TRP A 58 -7.89 1.95 8.39
C TRP A 58 -7.55 2.50 9.77
N ILE A 59 -6.99 3.71 9.82
CA ILE A 59 -6.71 4.46 11.03
C ILE A 59 -7.43 5.80 11.01
N GLU A 60 -7.73 6.33 12.20
CA GLU A 60 -8.38 7.62 12.43
C GLU A 60 -9.84 7.71 11.93
N ALA A 61 -10.06 7.70 10.62
CA ALA A 61 -11.35 7.93 9.99
C ALA A 61 -11.85 6.68 9.27
N ALA A 62 -13.05 6.21 9.63
CA ALA A 62 -13.66 5.09 8.96
C ALA A 62 -13.97 5.44 7.48
N PRO A 63 -13.48 4.64 6.51
CA PRO A 63 -13.84 4.78 5.11
C PRO A 63 -15.34 4.54 4.93
N ARG A 64 -15.95 5.29 4.03
CA ARG A 64 -17.29 5.00 3.55
C ARG A 64 -17.20 3.99 2.42
N THR A 65 -18.30 3.29 2.15
CA THR A 65 -18.36 2.28 1.10
C THR A 65 -19.32 2.68 -0.01
N ALA A 66 -19.09 2.15 -1.20
CA ALA A 66 -20.06 2.18 -2.28
C ALA A 66 -19.87 0.95 -3.19
N GLU A 67 -20.96 0.54 -3.84
CA GLU A 67 -20.94 -0.54 -4.82
C GLU A 67 -20.99 0.05 -6.23
N VAL A 68 -20.07 -0.42 -7.07
CA VAL A 68 -20.16 -0.20 -8.51
C VAL A 68 -21.23 -1.16 -9.03
N ARG A 69 -22.17 -0.66 -9.83
CA ARG A 69 -23.27 -1.50 -10.34
C ARG A 69 -22.95 -2.14 -11.68
N GLU A 70 -22.09 -1.49 -12.45
CA GLU A 70 -21.82 -1.82 -13.84
C GLU A 70 -20.38 -1.40 -14.18
N LEU A 71 -19.71 -2.25 -14.93
CA LEU A 71 -18.45 -1.97 -15.61
C LEU A 71 -18.65 -2.21 -17.10
N THR A 72 -18.06 -1.35 -17.94
CA THR A 72 -18.07 -1.55 -19.38
C THR A 72 -17.34 -2.85 -19.76
N ALA A 73 -17.59 -3.36 -20.96
CA ALA A 73 -16.87 -4.53 -21.46
C ALA A 73 -15.36 -4.26 -21.57
N ASP A 74 -14.98 -3.05 -21.97
CA ASP A 74 -13.58 -2.63 -22.06
C ASP A 74 -12.92 -2.60 -20.68
N ALA A 75 -13.62 -2.11 -19.66
CA ALA A 75 -13.14 -2.13 -18.28
C ALA A 75 -12.92 -3.56 -17.75
N GLN A 76 -13.86 -4.48 -18.04
CA GLN A 76 -13.70 -5.88 -17.65
C GLN A 76 -12.53 -6.55 -18.38
N ALA A 77 -12.34 -6.26 -19.68
CA ALA A 77 -11.22 -6.74 -20.46
C ALA A 77 -9.89 -6.21 -19.94
N GLN A 78 -9.82 -4.92 -19.59
CA GLN A 78 -8.64 -4.27 -19.00
C GLN A 78 -8.26 -4.93 -17.66
N ALA A 79 -9.24 -5.22 -16.79
CA ALA A 79 -8.99 -5.95 -15.54
C ALA A 79 -8.36 -7.33 -15.81
N GLN A 80 -8.94 -8.07 -16.75
CA GLN A 80 -8.47 -9.41 -17.10
C GLN A 80 -7.07 -9.39 -17.72
N GLU A 81 -6.79 -8.44 -18.62
CA GLU A 81 -5.47 -8.25 -19.24
C GLU A 81 -4.41 -7.92 -18.19
N ALA A 82 -4.74 -7.05 -17.24
CA ALA A 82 -3.89 -6.75 -16.08
C ALA A 82 -3.79 -7.92 -15.08
N GLY A 83 -4.59 -8.98 -15.25
CA GLY A 83 -4.55 -10.17 -14.43
C GLY A 83 -5.28 -10.04 -13.09
N TYR A 84 -6.33 -9.24 -13.03
CA TYR A 84 -7.21 -9.07 -11.88
C TYR A 84 -8.63 -9.53 -12.19
N ASP A 85 -9.32 -10.03 -11.16
CA ASP A 85 -10.73 -10.35 -11.27
C ASP A 85 -11.55 -9.06 -11.29
N ALA A 86 -12.52 -8.97 -12.19
CA ALA A 86 -13.38 -7.79 -12.32
C ALA A 86 -14.13 -7.47 -11.01
N ASP A 87 -14.40 -8.50 -10.18
CA ASP A 87 -15.01 -8.39 -8.85
C ASP A 87 -14.33 -7.35 -7.96
N LEU A 88 -13.00 -7.21 -8.06
CA LEU A 88 -12.24 -6.26 -7.25
C LEU A 88 -12.68 -4.81 -7.49
N PHE A 89 -13.17 -4.50 -8.70
CA PHE A 89 -13.62 -3.16 -9.10
C PHE A 89 -15.09 -2.90 -8.77
N TYR A 90 -15.84 -3.90 -8.28
CA TYR A 90 -17.25 -3.74 -7.99
C TYR A 90 -17.58 -3.11 -6.62
N ALA A 91 -16.56 -2.78 -5.83
CA ALA A 91 -16.70 -2.06 -4.56
C ALA A 91 -15.57 -1.04 -4.38
N VAL A 92 -15.86 0.00 -3.61
CA VAL A 92 -14.87 1.03 -3.24
C VAL A 92 -14.97 1.42 -1.78
N SER A 93 -13.81 1.74 -1.20
CA SER A 93 -13.70 2.59 -0.01
C SER A 93 -13.50 4.03 -0.45
N TRP A 94 -14.16 5.00 0.19
CA TRP A 94 -14.05 6.41 -0.14
C TRP A 94 -14.01 7.34 1.08
N ALA A 95 -13.32 8.47 0.91
CA ALA A 95 -13.13 9.52 1.90
C ALA A 95 -14.07 10.68 1.56
N ALA A 96 -14.89 11.10 2.53
CA ALA A 96 -15.76 12.25 2.35
C ALA A 96 -14.96 13.54 2.48
N PHE A 97 -14.75 14.28 1.40
CA PHE A 97 -14.00 15.54 1.43
C PHE A 97 -14.64 16.52 2.45
N PRO A 98 -13.84 17.19 3.30
CA PRO A 98 -12.37 17.31 3.29
C PRO A 98 -11.62 16.28 4.13
N ALA A 99 -12.25 15.18 4.55
CA ALA A 99 -11.56 14.16 5.33
C ALA A 99 -10.50 13.44 4.48
N THR A 100 -9.44 13.00 5.17
CA THR A 100 -8.48 12.03 4.68
C THR A 100 -8.80 10.69 5.32
N VAL A 101 -8.76 9.62 4.53
CA VAL A 101 -8.75 8.25 5.06
C VAL A 101 -7.34 7.73 4.94
N LYS A 102 -6.90 7.07 5.99
CA LYS A 102 -5.55 6.50 6.12
C LYS A 102 -5.66 5.03 6.42
N TYR A 103 -4.73 4.27 5.86
CA TYR A 103 -4.58 2.84 6.10
C TYR A 103 -3.16 2.54 6.50
N GLN A 104 -3.02 1.57 7.39
CA GLN A 104 -1.74 1.00 7.79
C GLN A 104 -1.78 -0.50 7.58
N PHE A 105 -0.82 -1.05 6.86
CA PHE A 105 -0.73 -2.46 6.54
C PHE A 105 0.60 -3.02 7.01
N LYS A 106 0.58 -4.03 7.88
CA LYS A 106 1.79 -4.63 8.46
C LYS A 106 2.45 -5.58 7.45
N THR A 107 3.15 -5.01 6.48
CA THR A 107 3.83 -5.71 5.38
C THR A 107 5.23 -6.22 5.75
N GLY A 108 5.79 -5.74 6.87
CA GLY A 108 7.22 -5.89 7.15
C GLY A 108 8.07 -4.89 6.38
N ASN A 109 9.36 -4.83 6.73
CA ASN A 109 10.30 -3.93 6.08
C ASN A 109 10.66 -4.47 4.70
N GLY A 110 10.72 -3.61 3.68
CA GLY A 110 11.04 -4.06 2.33
C GLY A 110 10.89 -2.97 1.28
N ILE A 111 11.13 -3.36 0.03
CA ILE A 111 10.85 -2.53 -1.14
C ILE A 111 9.70 -3.22 -1.88
N PHE A 112 8.64 -2.48 -2.16
CA PHE A 112 7.41 -3.00 -2.75
C PHE A 112 7.09 -2.31 -4.07
N ASP A 113 6.58 -3.09 -5.01
CA ASP A 113 5.81 -2.56 -6.13
C ASP A 113 4.34 -2.52 -5.70
N VAL A 114 3.75 -1.32 -5.69
CA VAL A 114 2.37 -1.10 -5.25
C VAL A 114 1.46 -0.85 -6.45
N THR A 115 0.41 -1.64 -6.58
CA THR A 115 -0.62 -1.46 -7.60
C THR A 115 -1.89 -0.93 -6.94
N TYR A 116 -2.36 0.22 -7.42
CA TYR A 116 -3.61 0.86 -7.05
C TYR A 116 -4.67 0.57 -8.13
N LEU A 117 -5.85 0.14 -7.68
CA LEU A 117 -6.97 -0.24 -8.55
C LEU A 117 -8.20 0.60 -8.18
N VAL A 118 -8.92 1.10 -9.18
CA VAL A 118 -10.17 1.84 -8.95
C VAL A 118 -11.20 1.60 -10.05
N GLY A 119 -12.46 1.42 -9.66
CA GLY A 119 -13.62 1.46 -10.55
C GLY A 119 -14.47 2.70 -10.29
N GLU A 120 -14.58 3.59 -11.27
CA GLU A 120 -15.46 4.76 -11.19
C GLU A 120 -16.90 4.39 -11.55
N HIS A 121 -17.86 4.81 -10.74
CA HIS A 121 -19.25 4.35 -10.88
C HIS A 121 -20.31 5.42 -10.64
N TRP A 122 -19.94 6.54 -10.00
CA TRP A 122 -20.92 7.52 -9.55
C TRP A 122 -20.63 8.93 -10.05
N SER A 123 -19.38 9.40 -10.01
CA SER A 123 -19.11 10.79 -10.33
C SER A 123 -19.34 11.04 -11.82
N PRO A 124 -20.28 11.92 -12.22
CA PRO A 124 -20.41 12.33 -13.62
C PRO A 124 -19.26 13.25 -14.06
N ASN A 125 -18.42 13.71 -13.13
CA ASN A 125 -17.37 14.71 -13.36
C ASN A 125 -15.96 14.18 -13.07
N ASN A 126 -15.80 12.86 -12.96
CA ASN A 126 -14.61 12.20 -12.42
C ASN A 126 -14.31 12.68 -10.99
N ARG A 127 -13.32 12.09 -10.34
CA ARG A 127 -12.89 12.46 -8.99
C ARG A 127 -11.45 12.93 -9.03
N GLY A 128 -11.17 14.04 -8.37
CA GLY A 128 -9.84 14.63 -8.29
C GLY A 128 -9.22 14.47 -6.91
N PHE A 129 -8.08 13.80 -6.82
CA PHE A 129 -7.38 13.57 -5.55
C PHE A 129 -5.89 13.26 -5.74
N ASP A 130 -5.15 13.23 -4.64
CA ASP A 130 -3.79 12.70 -4.64
C ASP A 130 -3.80 11.26 -4.10
N ILE A 131 -2.90 10.44 -4.63
CA ILE A 131 -2.59 9.11 -4.07
C ILE A 131 -1.30 9.24 -3.28
N ILE A 132 -1.34 8.83 -2.02
CA ILE A 132 -0.25 9.00 -1.08
C ILE A 132 0.13 7.63 -0.52
N ILE A 133 1.40 7.27 -0.59
CA ILE A 133 1.95 6.02 -0.07
C ILE A 133 3.25 6.36 0.67
N GLU A 134 3.46 5.81 1.86
CA GLU A 134 4.61 6.13 2.74
C GLU A 134 4.79 7.65 2.95
N ASP A 135 3.67 8.37 3.18
CA ASP A 135 3.62 9.83 3.30
C ASP A 135 4.14 10.65 2.10
N GLU A 136 4.45 9.99 0.98
CA GLU A 136 4.82 10.63 -0.29
C GLU A 136 3.63 10.66 -1.27
N VAL A 137 3.44 11.80 -1.95
CA VAL A 137 2.46 11.91 -3.04
C VAL A 137 3.01 11.19 -4.27
N VAL A 138 2.62 9.94 -4.46
CA VAL A 138 3.10 9.09 -5.57
C VAL A 138 2.39 9.38 -6.89
N GLU A 139 1.16 9.88 -6.85
CA GLU A 139 0.40 10.35 -8.03
C GLU A 139 -0.31 11.66 -7.67
N PRO A 140 0.28 12.82 -7.99
CA PRO A 140 -0.34 14.12 -7.75
C PRO A 140 -1.44 14.39 -8.79
N LEU A 141 -2.50 15.09 -8.37
CA LEU A 141 -3.59 15.54 -9.23
C LEU A 141 -4.26 14.40 -10.03
N TYR A 142 -4.32 13.21 -9.44
CA TYR A 142 -4.98 12.06 -10.05
C TYR A 142 -6.45 12.35 -10.32
N VAL A 143 -6.92 11.90 -11.48
CA VAL A 143 -8.32 12.00 -11.90
C VAL A 143 -8.82 10.61 -12.26
N THR A 144 -9.89 10.16 -11.60
CA THR A 144 -10.49 8.84 -11.89
C THR A 144 -10.94 8.74 -13.36
N PRO A 145 -11.06 7.53 -13.91
CA PRO A 145 -11.58 7.33 -15.27
C PRO A 145 -13.07 7.69 -15.34
N GLY A 146 -13.68 7.53 -16.52
CA GLY A 146 -15.09 7.80 -16.73
C GLY A 146 -16.02 6.86 -15.95
N ARG A 147 -17.31 7.17 -15.97
CA ARG A 147 -18.32 6.34 -15.30
C ARG A 147 -18.34 4.92 -15.91
N HIS A 148 -18.31 3.91 -15.04
CA HIS A 148 -18.25 2.47 -15.36
C HIS A 148 -16.92 2.01 -15.95
N GLU A 149 -15.88 2.84 -15.88
CA GLU A 149 -14.53 2.51 -16.30
C GLU A 149 -13.63 2.24 -15.09
N ILE A 150 -12.47 1.65 -15.37
CA ILE A 150 -11.46 1.34 -14.35
C ILE A 150 -10.14 1.99 -14.69
N ASP A 151 -9.31 2.16 -13.67
CA ASP A 151 -7.90 2.50 -13.84
C ASP A 151 -7.05 1.65 -12.90
N ILE A 152 -5.84 1.34 -13.36
CA ILE A 152 -4.87 0.49 -12.70
C ILE A 152 -3.52 1.19 -12.80
N LYS A 153 -2.98 1.59 -11.65
CA LYS A 153 -1.72 2.34 -11.55
C LYS A 153 -0.70 1.52 -10.78
N LYS A 154 0.52 1.45 -11.29
CA LYS A 154 1.64 0.77 -10.63
C LYS A 154 2.69 1.80 -10.21
N TYR A 155 3.11 1.71 -8.97
CA TYR A 155 4.19 2.51 -8.37
C TYR A 155 5.30 1.56 -7.96
N ASP A 156 6.46 1.67 -8.61
CA ASP A 156 7.57 0.76 -8.39
C ASP A 156 8.48 1.26 -7.24
N ALA A 157 9.09 0.33 -6.53
CA ALA A 157 10.15 0.58 -5.55
C ALA A 157 9.78 1.53 -4.37
N ILE A 158 8.61 1.33 -3.78
CA ILE A 158 8.19 1.96 -2.52
C ILE A 158 8.95 1.33 -1.35
N GLU A 159 9.71 2.12 -0.59
CA GLU A 159 10.47 1.64 0.58
C GLU A 159 9.64 1.73 1.86
N VAL A 160 9.40 0.59 2.50
CA VAL A 160 8.77 0.48 3.83
C VAL A 160 9.85 0.21 4.88
N SER A 161 10.07 1.16 5.78
CA SER A 161 11.21 1.13 6.71
C SER A 161 10.85 0.80 8.16
N ASP A 162 9.58 0.94 8.55
CA ASP A 162 9.09 0.73 9.91
C ASP A 162 8.23 -0.55 10.07
N GLY A 163 8.04 -1.28 8.96
CA GLY A 163 7.31 -2.54 8.90
C GLY A 163 5.84 -2.39 8.54
N THR A 164 5.39 -1.16 8.29
CA THR A 164 4.00 -0.82 7.98
C THR A 164 3.94 -0.01 6.70
N LEU A 165 3.24 -0.51 5.69
CA LEU A 165 2.89 0.28 4.52
C LEU A 165 1.73 1.21 4.84
N ASP A 166 1.97 2.51 4.73
CA ASP A 166 0.99 3.57 4.88
C ASP A 166 0.36 3.93 3.53
N PHE A 167 -0.96 3.93 3.46
CA PHE A 167 -1.72 4.32 2.28
C PHE A 167 -2.81 5.33 2.63
N ASN A 168 -2.72 6.51 2.04
CA ASN A 168 -3.62 7.62 2.33
C ASN A 168 -4.25 8.13 1.02
N PHE A 169 -5.49 8.59 1.11
CA PHE A 169 -6.17 9.24 -0.01
C PHE A 169 -7.05 10.39 0.48
N ALA A 170 -6.93 11.52 -0.21
CA ALA A 170 -7.59 12.77 0.14
C ALA A 170 -7.91 13.58 -1.12
N GLY A 171 -9.10 14.19 -1.15
CA GLY A 171 -9.50 15.06 -2.24
C GLY A 171 -8.57 16.24 -2.43
N ASN A 172 -8.26 16.58 -3.69
CA ASN A 172 -7.39 17.70 -4.04
C ASN A 172 -8.12 18.69 -4.96
N GLY A 173 -8.40 19.89 -4.44
CA GLY A 173 -9.08 20.96 -5.18
C GLY A 173 -8.29 21.49 -6.38
N ASP A 174 -6.97 21.33 -6.40
CA ASP A 174 -6.09 21.80 -7.48
C ASP A 174 -6.23 20.96 -8.75
N THR A 175 -6.88 19.78 -8.67
CA THR A 175 -7.20 18.94 -9.83
C THR A 175 -8.14 19.64 -10.82
N GLY A 176 -8.92 20.63 -10.35
CA GLY A 176 -9.96 21.28 -11.14
C GLY A 176 -11.13 20.36 -11.54
N LYS A 177 -11.27 19.19 -10.88
CA LYS A 177 -12.34 18.21 -11.13
C LYS A 177 -13.40 18.24 -10.03
N GLY A 178 -14.65 17.92 -10.41
CA GLY A 178 -15.84 18.34 -9.66
C GLY A 178 -16.20 17.53 -8.41
N ASP A 179 -15.80 16.27 -8.30
CA ASP A 179 -15.97 15.45 -7.09
C ASP A 179 -14.60 15.25 -6.42
N LEU A 180 -14.50 15.60 -5.14
CA LEU A 180 -13.24 15.50 -4.37
C LEU A 180 -13.28 14.34 -3.38
N ASN A 181 -14.31 13.50 -3.40
CA ASN A 181 -14.35 12.33 -2.54
C ASN A 181 -13.42 11.25 -3.11
N ALA A 182 -12.18 11.23 -2.60
CA ALA A 182 -11.15 10.28 -2.99
C ALA A 182 -11.56 8.85 -2.67
N MET A 183 -11.11 7.89 -3.48
CA MET A 183 -11.55 6.49 -3.34
C MET A 183 -10.53 5.49 -3.88
N PHE A 184 -10.70 4.23 -3.56
CA PHE A 184 -9.99 3.11 -4.18
C PHE A 184 -10.86 1.86 -4.17
N SER A 185 -10.65 0.97 -5.15
CA SER A 185 -11.28 -0.35 -5.21
C SER A 185 -10.41 -1.40 -4.57
N ALA A 186 -9.11 -1.44 -4.87
CA ALA A 186 -8.18 -2.38 -4.26
C ALA A 186 -6.75 -1.85 -4.28
N LEU A 187 -5.90 -2.40 -3.44
CA LEU A 187 -4.47 -2.12 -3.40
C LEU A 187 -3.71 -3.45 -3.25
N GLU A 188 -2.66 -3.65 -4.04
CA GLU A 188 -1.75 -4.79 -3.95
C GLU A 188 -0.33 -4.25 -3.76
N ALA A 189 0.38 -4.75 -2.75
CA ALA A 189 1.79 -4.49 -2.52
C ALA A 189 2.52 -5.84 -2.63
N VAL A 190 3.42 -5.95 -3.59
CA VAL A 190 4.26 -7.15 -3.79
C VAL A 190 5.72 -6.77 -3.64
N GLU A 191 6.54 -7.67 -3.09
CA GLU A 191 7.98 -7.40 -2.97
C GLU A 191 8.56 -7.11 -4.36
N SER A 192 9.29 -6.01 -4.48
CA SER A 192 9.86 -5.60 -5.75
C SER A 192 10.98 -6.56 -6.16
N ALA A 193 10.90 -7.07 -7.39
CA ALA A 193 11.98 -7.86 -7.98
C ALA A 193 13.26 -7.03 -8.22
N ALA A 194 13.17 -5.71 -8.13
CA ALA A 194 14.32 -4.82 -8.03
C ALA A 194 14.93 -4.95 -6.63
N THR A 195 15.59 -6.09 -6.41
CA THR A 195 16.31 -6.48 -5.19
C THR A 195 16.83 -5.28 -4.42
N ALA A 196 16.51 -5.24 -3.12
CA ALA A 196 17.21 -4.50 -2.07
C ALA A 196 18.65 -4.16 -2.47
N VAL A 197 18.84 -2.99 -3.08
CA VAL A 197 20.19 -2.54 -3.41
C VAL A 197 20.74 -2.07 -2.09
N ASP A 198 21.54 -2.91 -1.42
CA ASP A 198 22.32 -2.52 -0.25
C ASP A 198 22.89 -1.13 -0.54
N PRO A 199 22.57 -0.10 0.26
CA PRO A 199 23.11 1.25 0.05
C PRO A 199 24.65 1.24 -0.04
N LYS A 200 25.33 0.25 0.58
CA LYS A 200 26.78 0.04 0.44
C LYS A 200 27.19 -0.47 -0.95
N ALA A 201 26.33 -1.21 -1.66
CA ALA A 201 26.55 -1.62 -3.04
C ALA A 201 26.48 -0.44 -4.02
N LYS A 202 25.53 0.50 -3.83
CA LYS A 202 25.47 1.78 -4.59
C LYS A 202 26.69 2.67 -4.34
N LEU A 203 27.16 2.76 -3.08
CA LEU A 203 28.37 3.52 -2.75
C LEU A 203 29.61 2.89 -3.39
N THR A 204 29.79 1.57 -3.31
CA THR A 204 30.99 0.90 -3.87
C THR A 204 31.08 0.97 -5.39
N THR A 205 29.95 0.92 -6.12
CA THR A 205 29.95 1.13 -7.59
C THR A 205 30.30 2.57 -7.97
N THR A 206 29.79 3.55 -7.23
CA THR A 206 30.08 4.98 -7.49
C THR A 206 31.55 5.32 -7.21
N TRP A 207 32.13 4.80 -6.12
CA TRP A 207 33.56 4.99 -5.80
C TRP A 207 34.51 4.20 -6.70
N GLY A 208 34.10 3.02 -7.18
CA GLY A 208 34.88 2.23 -8.15
C GLY A 208 35.00 2.90 -9.51
N SER A 209 33.91 3.52 -9.99
CA SER A 209 33.88 4.28 -11.25
C SER A 209 34.78 5.54 -11.20
N LEU A 210 34.78 6.25 -10.07
CA LEU A 210 35.61 7.44 -9.85
C LEU A 210 37.11 7.15 -9.71
N LYS A 211 37.50 5.91 -9.35
CA LYS A 211 38.92 5.52 -9.25
C LYS A 211 39.51 5.04 -10.57
N ASN A 212 38.68 4.57 -11.51
CA ASN A 212 39.13 4.15 -12.85
C ASN A 212 39.21 5.32 -13.86
N THR A 213 38.91 6.54 -13.43
CA THR A 213 38.98 7.77 -14.25
C THR A 213 40.16 8.69 -13.86
N ARG A 214 41.22 8.13 -13.26
CA ARG A 214 42.51 8.80 -13.07
C ARG A 214 43.65 8.08 -13.77
#